data_AF-A0A6J3LSK0-F1
#
_entry.id   AF-A0A6J3LSK0-F1
#
_cell.length_a   1.000
_cell.length_b   1.000
_cell.length_c   1.000
_cell.angle_alpha   90.00
_cell.angle_beta   90.00
_cell.angle_gamma   90.00
#
_symmetry.space_group_name_H-M   'P 1'
#
loop_
_entity.id
_entity.type
_entity.pdbx_description
1 polymer ?
#
loop_
_entity_poly.entity_id
_entity_poly.type
_entity_poly.pdbx_seq_one_letter_code
_entity_poly.pdbx_strand_id
1 'polypeptide(L)' 'EYFEHDRDWLIAVCRECKVAIWPAHAAAHLRGPHHRVNGKKAQQVADELQAWSDIVQHVRQFAVPTYVNRPVPAL' A
#
# COMPACT_ATOMS: atom_id res chain seq x y z
N GLU A 1 -1.99 -8.09 7.04
CA GLU A 1 -3.42 -8.44 6.82
C GLU A 1 -4.17 -7.40 6.00
N TYR A 2 -3.98 -6.09 6.23
CA TYR A 2 -4.72 -5.03 5.50
C TYR A 2 -4.22 -4.74 4.09
N PHE A 3 -2.90 -4.84 3.88
CA PHE A 3 -2.27 -4.48 2.62
C PHE A 3 -1.73 -5.72 1.91
N GLU A 4 -1.67 -5.65 0.59
CA GLU A 4 -0.91 -6.53 -0.28
C GLU A 4 0.22 -5.74 -0.96
N HIS A 5 1.37 -6.37 -1.15
CA HIS A 5 2.49 -5.75 -1.85
C HIS A 5 2.34 -6.03 -3.35
N ASP A 6 2.10 -4.98 -4.13
CA ASP A 6 2.21 -5.07 -5.59
C ASP A 6 3.69 -4.91 -5.97
N ARG A 7 4.33 -6.02 -6.35
CA ARG A 7 5.78 -6.07 -6.64
C ARG A 7 6.16 -5.52 -8.01
N ASP A 8 5.22 -5.45 -8.95
CA ASP A 8 5.48 -4.83 -10.24
C ASP A 8 5.58 -3.31 -10.09
N TRP A 9 4.76 -2.77 -9.19
CA TRP A 9 4.67 -1.33 -8.92
C TRP A 9 5.41 -0.88 -7.65
N LEU A 10 5.88 -1.82 -6.82
CA LEU A 10 6.57 -1.56 -5.56
C LEU A 10 5.75 -0.73 -4.55
N ILE A 11 4.44 -0.97 -4.49
CA ILE A 11 3.49 -0.22 -3.66
C ILE A 11 2.64 -1.16 -2.80
N ALA A 12 2.10 -0.62 -1.71
CA ALA A 12 1.07 -1.28 -0.94
C ALA A 12 -0.31 -1.00 -1.54
N VAL A 13 -1.14 -2.03 -1.65
CA VAL A 13 -2.54 -1.94 -2.06
C VAL A 13 -3.42 -2.40 -0.91
N CYS A 14 -4.43 -1.61 -0.55
CA CYS A 14 -5.42 -2.03 0.44
C CYS A 14 -6.26 -3.18 -0.12
N ARG A 15 -6.33 -4.29 0.62
CA ARG A 15 -7.02 -5.50 0.15
C ARG A 15 -8.53 -5.31 0.00
N GLU A 16 -9.14 -4.46 0.82
CA GLU A 16 -10.59 -4.21 0.81
C GLU A 16 -10.94 -3.06 -0.14
N CYS A 17 -10.27 -1.91 -0.01
CA CYS A 17 -10.56 -0.72 -0.82
C CYS A 17 -9.98 -0.78 -2.24
N LYS A 18 -9.02 -1.68 -2.50
CA LYS A 18 -8.29 -1.78 -3.77
C LYS A 18 -7.59 -0.49 -4.22
N VAL A 19 -7.23 0.36 -3.26
CA VAL A 19 -6.47 1.60 -3.49
C VAL A 19 -5.01 1.42 -3.14
N ALA A 20 -4.13 2.04 -3.93
CA ALA A 20 -2.71 2.17 -3.61
C ALA A 20 -2.51 3.12 -2.43
N ILE A 21 -1.64 2.75 -1.50
CA ILE A 21 -1.38 3.47 -0.26
C ILE A 21 0.13 3.62 -0.06
N TRP A 22 0.55 4.85 0.22
CA TRP A 22 1.90 5.13 0.67
C TRP A 22 2.06 4.73 2.14
N PRO A 23 3.21 4.18 2.57
CA PRO A 23 3.42 3.76 3.96
C PRO A 23 3.10 4.86 4.98
N ALA A 24 3.53 6.09 4.70
CA ALA A 24 3.26 7.26 5.55
C ALA A 24 1.77 7.58 5.72
N HIS A 25 0.89 7.13 4.81
CA HIS A 25 -0.55 7.36 4.86
C HIS A 25 -1.35 6.14 5.33
N ALA A 26 -0.71 4.99 5.55
CA ALA A 26 -1.39 3.75 5.92
C ALA A 26 -2.15 3.87 7.24
N ALA A 27 -1.54 4.46 8.28
CA ALA A 27 -2.21 4.65 9.56
C ALA A 27 -3.45 5.54 9.44
N ALA A 28 -3.36 6.64 8.67
CA ALA A 28 -4.49 7.54 8.43
C ALA A 28 -5.61 6.83 7.65
N HIS A 29 -5.27 6.05 6.63
CA HIS A 29 -6.22 5.25 5.86
C HIS A 29 -6.99 4.24 6.73
N LEU A 30 -6.27 3.48 7.56
CA LEU A 30 -6.88 2.47 8.45
C LEU A 30 -7.75 3.09 9.55
N ARG A 31 -7.41 4.29 10.03
CA ARG A 31 -8.24 5.05 10.97
C ARG A 31 -9.44 5.72 10.31
N GLY A 32 -9.45 5.78 8.99
CA GLY A 32 -10.50 6.40 8.20
C GLY A 32 -11.85 5.68 8.35
N PRO A 33 -12.92 6.28 7.81
CA PRO A 33 -14.30 5.83 8.02
C PRO A 33 -14.58 4.43 7.48
N HIS A 34 -13.79 3.96 6.50
CA HIS A 34 -13.94 2.64 5.88
C HIS A 34 -13.45 1.49 6.77
N HIS A 35 -12.35 1.67 7.52
CA HIS A 35 -11.76 0.58 8.31
C HIS A 35 -11.89 0.78 9.82
N ARG A 36 -11.89 2.03 10.30
CA ARG A 36 -12.07 2.39 11.73
C ARG A 36 -11.16 1.62 12.69
N VAL A 37 -9.96 1.27 12.25
CA VAL A 37 -8.96 0.56 13.06
C VAL A 37 -8.46 1.48 14.16
N ASN A 38 -8.31 0.95 15.38
CA ASN A 38 -7.75 1.70 16.50
C ASN A 38 -6.34 2.23 16.16
N GLY A 39 -6.06 3.48 16.53
CA GLY A 39 -4.81 4.18 16.26
C GLY A 39 -3.55 3.38 16.61
N LYS A 40 -3.51 2.65 17.74
CA LYS A 40 -2.33 1.84 18.09
C LYS A 40 -2.07 0.74 17.07
N LYS A 41 -3.12 0.02 16.66
CA LYS A 41 -3.01 -1.04 15.66
C LYS A 41 -2.74 -0.47 14.26
N ALA A 42 -3.38 0.64 13.90
CA ALA A 42 -3.15 1.31 12.63
C ALA A 42 -1.70 1.79 12.48
N GLN A 43 -1.11 2.33 13.55
CA GLN A 43 0.29 2.74 13.55
C GLN A 43 1.22 1.53 13.43
N GLN A 44 0.98 0.48 14.22
CA GLN A 44 1.76 -0.76 14.11
C GLN A 44 1.76 -1.31 12.68
N VAL A 45 0.61 -1.34 12.01
CA VAL A 45 0.52 -1.82 10.62
C VAL A 45 1.27 -0.88 9.66
N ALA A 46 1.25 0.43 9.89
CA ALA A 46 2.01 1.38 9.08
C ALA A 46 3.52 1.20 9.27
N ASP A 47 3.99 0.97 10.51
CA ASP A 47 5.39 0.70 10.82
C ASP A 47 5.85 -0.61 10.17
N GLU A 48 5.03 -1.66 10.24
CA GLU A 48 5.27 -2.93 9.54
C GLU A 48 5.38 -2.73 8.02
N LEU A 49 4.50 -1.90 7.44
CA LEU A 49 4.48 -1.59 6.02
C LEU A 49 5.73 -0.80 5.59
N GLN A 50 6.21 0.13 6.43
CA GLN A 50 7.46 0.85 6.20
C GLN A 50 8.68 -0.08 6.21
N ALA A 51 8.63 -1.17 6.97
CA ALA A 51 9.69 -2.17 7.03
C ALA A 51 9.70 -3.16 5.84
N TRP A 52 8.71 -3.11 4.95
CA TRP A 52 8.69 -3.98 3.77
C TRP A 52 9.84 -3.63 2.83
N SER A 53 10.59 -4.65 2.42
CA SER A 53 11.63 -4.50 1.40
C SER A 53 11.01 -4.05 0.08
N ASP A 54 11.72 -3.15 -0.61
CA ASP A 54 11.40 -2.66 -1.95
C ASP A 54 10.09 -1.88 -2.08
N ILE A 55 9.41 -1.52 -0.97
CA ILE A 55 8.25 -0.62 -1.07
C ILE A 55 8.70 0.83 -1.23
N VAL A 56 8.02 1.55 -2.11
CA VAL A 56 8.21 2.99 -2.28
C VAL A 56 7.63 3.74 -1.07
N GLN A 57 8.50 4.41 -0.33
CA GLN A 57 8.14 5.11 0.92
C GLN A 57 7.43 6.44 0.65
N HIS A 58 7.83 7.13 -0.43
CA HIS A 58 7.34 8.44 -0.79
C HIS A 58 7.04 8.57 -2.28
N VAL A 59 6.03 9.37 -2.62
CA VAL A 59 5.60 9.63 -4.01
C VAL A 59 6.78 10.06 -4.90
N ARG A 60 7.73 10.84 -4.37
CA ARG A 60 8.88 11.33 -5.15
C ARG A 60 9.88 10.24 -5.53
N GLN A 61 9.86 9.11 -4.83
CA GLN A 61 10.70 7.94 -5.13
C GLN A 61 10.01 6.97 -6.11
N PHE A 62 8.73 7.20 -6.40
CA PHE A 62 7.97 6.33 -7.28
C PHE A 62 8.44 6.48 -8.72
N ALA A 63 9.08 5.45 -9.24
CA ALA A 63 9.39 5.32 -10.65
C ALA A 63 8.28 4.49 -11.31
N VAL A 64 7.61 5.07 -12.32
CA VAL A 64 6.66 4.32 -13.14
C VAL A 64 7.43 3.27 -13.93
N PRO A 65 7.12 1.96 -13.77
CA PRO A 65 7.78 0.91 -14.55
C PRO A 65 7.51 1.10 -16.05
N THR A 66 8.52 0.83 -16.88
CA THR A 66 8.37 0.88 -18.35
C THR A 66 7.50 -0.25 -18.89
N TYR A 67 7.42 -1.37 -18.16
CA TYR A 67 6.52 -2.49 -18.41
C TYR A 67 6.15 -3.16 -17.09
N VAL A 68 4.98 -3.78 -17.06
CA VAL A 68 4.54 -4.65 -15.96
C VAL A 68 4.15 -6.00 -16.55
N ASN A 69 4.55 -7.10 -15.90
CA ASN A 69 4.28 -8.45 -16.41
C ASN A 69 2.87 -8.95 -16.08
N ARG A 70 2.02 -8.11 -15.49
CA ARG A 70 0.64 -8.46 -15.19
C ARG A 70 -0.16 -8.55 -16.49
N PRO A 71 -0.79 -9.70 -16.79
CA PRO A 71 -1.69 -9.80 -17.92
C PRO A 71 -2.85 -8.82 -17.71
N VAL A 72 -3.16 -8.03 -18.73
CA VAL A 72 -4.40 -7.26 -18.77
C VAL A 72 -5.52 -8.28 -18.92
N PRO A 73 -6.42 -8.44 -17.93
CA PRO A 73 -7.57 -9.33 -18.09
C PRO A 73 -8.32 -8.87 -19.35
N ALA A 74 -8.49 -9.81 -20.28
CA ALA A 74 -8.84 -9.54 -21.67
C ALA A 74 -9.97 -8.51 -21.85
N LEU A 75 -9.77 -7.61 -22.82
CA LEU A 75 -10.86 -6.94 -23.53
C LEU A 75 -11.87 -7.96 -24.06
#